data_AF-A0A955DAR8-F1
#
_entry.id   AF-A0A955DAR8-F1
#
_cell.length_a   1.000
_cell.length_b   1.000
_cell.length_c   1.000
_cell.angle_alpha   90.00
_cell.angle_beta   90.00
_cell.angle_gamma   90.00
#
_symmetry.space_group_name_H-M   'P 1'
#
loop_
_entity.id
_entity.type
_entity.pdbx_description
1 polymer ?
#
loop_
_entity_poly.entity_id
_entity_poly.type
_entity_poly.pdbx_seq_one_letter_code
_entity_poly.pdbx_strand_id
1 'polypeptide(L)'
;MPNSKPALALLIIPALLLSACASSRHTAADAPHITTGQPIAATPGFYRAGDVAFGPQPELAEFDTFASEGVTTVINLRSRGEMDDLLAEEGLDEAAALEARGMRYVHIPLGGDDGYEPADVDAFAAAVESATGPVLVHCASGGRARTMWQAYLVTKRGYSLAQAEAITDTVGGSPAPIERLLGREVRPTLGGTLEPTP
;
A
#
# COMPACT_ATOMS: atom_id res chain seq x y z
N MET A 1 -5.49 70.60 -50.73
CA MET A 1 -6.40 69.59 -50.14
C MET A 1 -5.79 68.21 -50.31
N PRO A 2 -5.90 67.34 -49.30
CA PRO A 2 -4.94 66.28 -48.98
C PRO A 2 -5.38 64.91 -49.50
N ASN A 3 -4.45 63.97 -49.60
CA ASN A 3 -4.56 62.65 -48.96
C ASN A 3 -3.30 61.81 -49.22
N SER A 4 -2.30 62.03 -48.37
CA SER A 4 -1.24 61.07 -48.09
C SER A 4 -1.84 59.91 -47.29
N LYS A 5 -1.81 58.69 -47.86
CA LYS A 5 -2.09 57.47 -47.12
C LYS A 5 -0.87 57.15 -46.24
N PRO A 6 -1.01 56.88 -44.93
CA PRO A 6 0.10 56.41 -44.13
C PRO A 6 0.39 54.93 -44.45
N ALA A 7 1.67 54.63 -44.71
CA ALA A 7 2.18 53.27 -44.79
C ALA A 7 2.18 52.68 -43.37
N LEU A 8 1.34 51.68 -43.14
CA LEU A 8 1.31 50.91 -41.90
C LEU A 8 2.44 49.87 -41.97
N ALA A 9 3.58 50.19 -41.36
CA ALA A 9 4.68 49.25 -41.18
C ALA A 9 4.27 48.20 -40.14
N LEU A 10 3.90 47.01 -40.60
CA LEU A 10 3.60 45.85 -39.76
C LEU A 10 4.91 45.22 -39.29
N LEU A 11 5.34 45.57 -38.08
CA LEU A 11 6.44 44.92 -37.37
C LEU A 11 5.99 43.52 -36.90
N ILE A 12 6.38 42.48 -37.62
CA ILE A 12 6.21 41.09 -37.20
C ILE A 12 7.32 40.78 -36.20
N ILE A 13 6.99 40.75 -34.91
CA ILE A 13 7.88 40.25 -33.85
C ILE A 13 7.76 38.72 -33.85
N PRO A 14 8.82 37.95 -34.12
CA PRO A 14 8.77 36.50 -33.97
C PRO A 14 8.75 36.18 -32.47
N ALA A 15 7.60 35.70 -31.98
CA ALA A 15 7.48 35.13 -30.65
C ALA A 15 8.26 33.81 -30.61
N LEU A 16 9.50 33.87 -30.13
CA LEU A 16 10.29 32.70 -29.80
C LEU A 16 9.61 31.97 -28.64
N LEU A 17 8.81 30.95 -28.95
CA LEU A 17 8.28 30.01 -27.96
C LEU A 17 9.44 29.12 -27.50
N LEU A 18 10.15 29.56 -26.45
CA LEU A 18 10.99 28.66 -25.66
C LEU A 18 10.06 27.67 -24.96
N SER A 19 9.83 26.52 -25.59
CA SER A 19 9.29 25.34 -24.92
C SER A 19 10.31 24.87 -23.90
N ALA A 20 10.23 25.40 -22.68
CA ALA A 20 10.94 24.87 -21.54
C ALA A 20 10.35 23.49 -21.24
N CYS A 21 11.07 22.43 -21.65
CA CYS A 21 10.87 21.11 -21.07
C CYS A 21 11.24 21.21 -19.59
N ALA A 22 10.26 21.53 -18.74
CA ALA A 22 10.37 21.33 -17.32
C ALA A 22 10.40 19.82 -17.07
N SER A 23 11.59 19.22 -17.13
CA SER A 23 11.82 17.90 -16.57
C SER A 23 11.63 18.04 -15.06
N SER A 24 10.41 17.83 -14.60
CA SER A 24 10.10 17.66 -13.19
C SER A 24 10.88 16.45 -12.70
N ARG A 25 12.07 16.68 -12.15
CA ARG A 25 12.72 15.72 -11.28
C ARG A 25 11.79 15.57 -10.08
N HIS A 26 11.00 14.50 -10.06
CA HIS A 26 10.40 13.99 -8.84
C HIS A 26 11.56 13.61 -7.92
N THR A 27 12.03 14.55 -7.11
CA THR A 27 12.78 14.22 -5.92
C THR A 27 11.85 13.39 -5.04
N ALA A 28 12.32 12.23 -4.57
CA ALA A 28 11.59 11.32 -3.68
C ALA A 28 11.13 11.94 -2.34
N ALA A 29 11.27 13.25 -2.17
CA ALA A 29 10.95 14.02 -0.96
C ALA A 29 9.46 14.39 -0.81
N ASP A 30 8.61 14.16 -1.82
CA ASP A 30 7.19 14.54 -1.81
C ASP A 30 6.21 13.35 -1.77
N ALA A 31 6.68 12.13 -1.49
CA ALA A 31 5.76 11.03 -1.22
C ALA A 31 4.89 11.43 0.00
N PRO A 32 3.55 11.41 -0.10
CA PRO A 32 2.68 11.85 1.00
C PRO A 32 3.08 11.10 2.27
N HIS A 33 3.37 11.86 3.34
CA HIS A 33 3.78 11.29 4.62
C HIS A 33 2.67 10.40 5.16
N ILE A 34 2.81 9.10 4.94
CA ILE A 34 2.02 8.09 5.62
C ILE A 34 2.35 8.20 7.11
N THR A 35 1.34 8.58 7.89
CA THR A 35 1.44 8.75 9.34
C THR A 35 1.28 7.41 10.06
N THR A 36 1.56 7.40 11.37
CA THR A 36 1.36 6.24 12.23
C THR A 36 -0.06 5.69 12.12
N GLY A 37 -0.16 4.36 12.01
CA GLY A 37 -1.41 3.62 11.91
C GLY A 37 -2.35 3.96 13.07
N GLN A 38 -3.49 4.56 12.74
CA GLN A 38 -4.52 4.92 13.72
C GLN A 38 -5.53 3.78 13.86
N PRO A 39 -5.98 3.44 15.08
CA PRO A 39 -7.05 2.47 15.26
C PRO A 39 -8.31 2.88 14.49
N ILE A 40 -8.97 1.91 13.85
CA ILE A 40 -10.27 2.13 13.20
C ILE A 40 -11.36 1.86 14.24
N ALA A 41 -12.04 2.90 14.71
CA ALA A 41 -13.00 2.80 15.81
C ALA A 41 -14.16 1.83 15.53
N ALA A 42 -14.58 1.71 14.26
CA ALA A 42 -15.67 0.84 13.85
C ALA A 42 -15.29 -0.65 13.79
N THR A 43 -13.99 -0.98 13.68
CA THR A 43 -13.47 -2.34 13.53
C THR A 43 -12.26 -2.54 14.46
N PRO A 44 -12.50 -2.85 15.75
CA PRO A 44 -11.43 -3.02 16.74
C PRO A 44 -10.37 -4.04 16.30
N GLY A 45 -9.09 -3.69 16.46
CA GLY A 45 -7.97 -4.54 16.02
C GLY A 45 -7.48 -4.24 14.60
N PHE A 46 -8.20 -3.40 13.84
CA PHE A 46 -7.73 -2.85 12.57
C PHE A 46 -7.17 -1.44 12.72
N TYR A 47 -6.20 -1.13 11.87
CA TYR A 47 -5.47 0.13 11.88
C TYR A 47 -5.38 0.69 10.47
N ARG A 48 -5.35 2.01 10.35
CA ARG A 48 -5.29 2.72 9.06
C ARG A 48 -4.10 3.64 8.99
N ALA A 49 -3.32 3.53 7.92
CA ALA A 49 -2.22 4.42 7.59
C ALA A 49 -2.40 4.92 6.14
N GLY A 50 -2.90 6.15 5.99
CA GLY A 50 -3.36 6.66 4.70
C GLY A 50 -4.55 5.84 4.17
N ASP A 51 -4.50 5.44 2.91
CA ASP A 51 -5.56 4.66 2.25
C ASP A 51 -5.47 3.15 2.50
N VAL A 52 -4.51 2.69 3.31
CA VAL A 52 -4.33 1.27 3.63
C VAL A 52 -4.79 0.99 5.06
N ALA A 53 -5.80 0.14 5.18
CA ALA A 53 -6.21 -0.50 6.42
C ALA A 53 -5.53 -1.87 6.54
N PHE A 54 -5.16 -2.28 7.75
CA PHE A 54 -4.53 -3.57 7.99
C PHE A 54 -4.87 -4.15 9.36
N GLY A 55 -4.98 -5.48 9.46
CA GLY A 55 -5.39 -6.15 10.69
C GLY A 55 -5.53 -7.68 10.59
N PRO A 56 -6.19 -8.32 11.58
CA PRO A 56 -6.45 -9.76 11.62
C PRO A 56 -7.55 -10.18 10.63
N GLN A 57 -7.97 -11.44 10.68
CA GLN A 57 -9.04 -11.98 9.86
C GLN A 57 -10.33 -11.19 10.10
N PRO A 58 -10.89 -10.51 9.08
CA PRO A 58 -12.16 -9.82 9.23
C PRO A 58 -13.33 -10.81 9.30
N GLU A 59 -14.31 -10.48 10.12
CA GLU A 59 -15.63 -11.10 10.07
C GLU A 59 -16.46 -10.53 8.90
N LEU A 60 -17.54 -11.23 8.52
CA LEU A 60 -18.44 -10.77 7.43
C LEU A 60 -19.01 -9.36 7.68
N ALA A 61 -19.35 -9.04 8.92
CA ALA A 61 -19.86 -7.71 9.28
C ALA A 61 -18.78 -6.62 9.19
N GLU A 62 -17.52 -6.98 9.39
CA GLU A 62 -16.40 -6.05 9.21
C GLU A 62 -16.14 -5.82 7.72
N PHE A 63 -16.30 -6.84 6.85
CA PHE A 63 -16.31 -6.62 5.41
C PHE A 63 -17.42 -5.67 4.95
N ASP A 64 -18.61 -5.75 5.56
CA ASP A 64 -19.70 -4.78 5.30
C ASP A 64 -19.29 -3.36 5.73
N THR A 65 -18.64 -3.24 6.89
CA THR A 65 -18.14 -1.97 7.39
C THR A 65 -17.09 -1.39 6.44
N PHE A 66 -16.10 -2.17 6.03
CA PHE A 66 -15.07 -1.73 5.09
C PHE A 66 -15.63 -1.33 3.72
N ALA A 67 -16.61 -2.08 3.20
CA ALA A 67 -17.30 -1.70 1.97
C ALA A 67 -17.99 -0.32 2.12
N SER A 68 -18.64 -0.08 3.27
CA SER A 68 -19.29 1.21 3.56
C SER A 68 -18.31 2.37 3.70
N GLU A 69 -17.07 2.10 4.13
CA GLU A 69 -15.97 3.06 4.18
C GLU A 69 -15.28 3.28 2.82
N GLY A 70 -15.77 2.62 1.77
CA GLY A 70 -15.28 2.76 0.40
C GLY A 70 -14.05 1.90 0.09
N VAL A 71 -13.73 0.90 0.91
CA VAL A 71 -12.69 -0.08 0.55
C VAL A 71 -13.07 -0.75 -0.76
N THR A 72 -12.14 -0.79 -1.70
CA THR A 72 -12.36 -1.35 -3.06
C THR A 72 -11.59 -2.64 -3.29
N THR A 73 -10.55 -2.90 -2.51
CA THR A 73 -9.69 -4.08 -2.65
C THR A 73 -9.37 -4.64 -1.26
N VAL A 74 -9.46 -5.97 -1.14
CA VAL A 74 -8.99 -6.71 0.02
C VAL A 74 -7.84 -7.62 -0.40
N ILE A 75 -6.71 -7.52 0.28
CA ILE A 75 -5.52 -8.34 0.10
C ILE A 75 -5.42 -9.30 1.29
N ASN A 76 -5.57 -10.59 1.02
CA ASN A 76 -5.45 -11.65 2.02
C ASN A 76 -4.06 -12.29 1.93
N LEU A 77 -3.37 -12.33 3.07
CA LEU A 77 -2.03 -12.89 3.22
C LEU A 77 -1.97 -14.23 3.97
N ARG A 78 -3.12 -14.86 4.24
CA ARG A 78 -3.19 -16.22 4.79
C ARG A 78 -2.62 -17.22 3.78
N SER A 79 -1.97 -18.26 4.29
CA SER A 79 -1.46 -19.35 3.44
C SER A 79 -2.63 -20.05 2.74
N ARG A 80 -2.34 -20.81 1.69
CA ARG A 80 -3.39 -21.60 1.03
C ARG A 80 -4.04 -22.60 1.99
N GLY A 81 -3.22 -23.30 2.77
CA GLY A 81 -3.71 -24.24 3.78
C GLY A 81 -4.63 -23.58 4.82
N GLU A 82 -4.28 -22.40 5.31
CA GLU A 82 -5.15 -21.66 6.25
C GLU A 82 -6.50 -21.25 5.66
N MET A 83 -6.58 -21.03 4.34
CA MET A 83 -7.82 -20.71 3.65
C MET A 83 -8.64 -21.97 3.35
N ASP A 84 -7.98 -23.07 3.00
CA ASP A 84 -8.62 -24.38 2.84
C ASP A 84 -9.26 -24.82 4.17
N ASP A 85 -8.54 -24.65 5.29
CA ASP A 85 -9.04 -24.94 6.64
C ASP A 85 -10.24 -24.05 7.00
N LEU A 86 -10.16 -22.73 6.75
CA LEU A 86 -11.30 -21.81 6.97
C LEU A 86 -12.54 -22.21 6.18
N LEU A 87 -12.37 -22.57 4.90
CA LEU A 87 -13.49 -23.02 4.07
C LEU A 87 -14.07 -24.34 4.59
N ALA A 88 -13.22 -25.29 5.00
CA ALA A 88 -13.65 -26.59 5.48
C ALA A 88 -14.34 -26.53 6.85
N GLU A 89 -13.81 -25.72 7.77
CA GLU A 89 -14.26 -25.67 9.16
C GLU A 89 -15.39 -24.65 9.38
N GLU A 90 -15.33 -23.50 8.70
CA GLU A 90 -16.25 -22.38 8.91
C GLU A 90 -17.15 -22.12 7.69
N GLY A 91 -16.87 -22.72 6.54
CA GLY A 91 -17.64 -22.51 5.31
C GLY A 91 -17.42 -21.13 4.68
N LEU A 92 -16.36 -20.42 5.07
CA LEU A 92 -16.08 -19.06 4.58
C LEU A 92 -15.37 -19.10 3.22
N ASP A 93 -16.13 -18.87 2.16
CA ASP A 93 -15.58 -18.46 0.85
C ASP A 93 -15.42 -16.93 0.83
N GLU A 94 -14.24 -16.48 1.24
CA GLU A 94 -13.94 -15.04 1.35
C GLU A 94 -13.99 -14.32 0.00
N ALA A 95 -13.55 -14.97 -1.08
CA ALA A 95 -13.59 -14.39 -2.42
C ALA A 95 -15.03 -14.10 -2.85
N ALA A 96 -15.93 -15.07 -2.67
CA ALA A 96 -17.35 -14.89 -2.96
C ALA A 96 -18.00 -13.84 -2.04
N ALA A 97 -17.64 -13.83 -0.74
CA ALA A 97 -18.15 -12.85 0.21
C ALA A 97 -17.76 -11.41 -0.17
N LEU A 98 -16.54 -11.19 -0.66
CA LEU A 98 -16.06 -9.87 -1.10
C LEU A 98 -16.63 -9.46 -2.45
N GLU A 99 -16.75 -10.40 -3.39
CA GLU A 99 -17.39 -10.15 -4.69
C GLU A 99 -18.84 -9.68 -4.51
N ALA A 100 -19.59 -10.31 -3.61
CA ALA A 100 -20.96 -9.90 -3.27
C ALA A 100 -21.05 -8.45 -2.73
N ARG A 101 -19.95 -7.90 -2.23
CA ARG A 101 -19.82 -6.52 -1.72
C ARG A 101 -19.22 -5.56 -2.74
N GLY A 102 -18.94 -6.03 -3.97
CA GLY A 102 -18.31 -5.24 -5.01
C GLY A 102 -16.83 -4.92 -4.73
N MET A 103 -16.19 -5.66 -3.84
CA MET A 103 -14.77 -5.50 -3.52
C MET A 103 -13.93 -6.50 -4.30
N ARG A 104 -12.79 -6.06 -4.82
CA ARG A 104 -11.81 -6.93 -5.46
C ARG A 104 -11.07 -7.75 -4.41
N TYR A 105 -11.02 -9.07 -4.60
CA TYR A 105 -10.21 -9.97 -3.78
C TYR A 105 -8.84 -10.23 -4.43
N VAL A 106 -7.77 -10.14 -3.65
CA VAL A 106 -6.40 -10.48 -4.05
C VAL A 106 -5.79 -11.39 -2.99
N HIS A 107 -5.39 -12.60 -3.38
CA HIS A 107 -4.75 -13.55 -2.47
C HIS A 107 -3.24 -13.63 -2.76
N ILE A 108 -2.42 -13.28 -1.76
CA ILE A 108 -0.96 -13.39 -1.79
C ILE A 108 -0.56 -14.28 -0.61
N PRO A 109 -0.55 -15.62 -0.78
CA PRO A 109 -0.38 -16.53 0.34
C PRO A 109 1.04 -16.47 0.90
N LEU A 110 1.15 -16.37 2.23
CA LEU A 110 2.42 -16.29 2.93
C LEU A 110 2.48 -17.25 4.12
N GLY A 111 3.68 -17.75 4.41
CA GLY A 111 3.94 -18.64 5.53
C GLY A 111 3.60 -20.10 5.24
N GLY A 112 3.83 -20.99 6.22
CA GLY A 112 3.72 -22.43 6.00
C GLY A 112 4.57 -22.87 4.81
N ASP A 113 3.95 -23.63 3.91
CA ASP A 113 4.58 -24.12 2.67
C ASP A 113 4.70 -23.05 1.57
N ASP A 114 3.95 -21.93 1.67
CA ASP A 114 4.00 -20.85 0.67
C ASP A 114 5.25 -19.98 0.81
N GLY A 115 5.80 -19.85 2.03
CA GLY A 115 7.04 -19.11 2.28
C GLY A 115 6.90 -17.59 2.25
N TYR A 116 8.02 -16.89 2.00
CA TYR A 116 8.11 -15.42 1.89
C TYR A 116 9.23 -15.07 0.90
N GLU A 117 8.90 -14.30 -0.14
CA GLU A 117 9.82 -13.91 -1.20
C GLU A 117 9.65 -12.43 -1.61
N PRO A 118 10.69 -11.77 -2.16
CA PRO A 118 10.57 -10.37 -2.61
C PRO A 118 9.49 -10.14 -3.67
N ALA A 119 9.20 -11.16 -4.49
CA ALA A 119 8.15 -11.11 -5.49
C ALA A 119 6.75 -10.94 -4.87
N ASP A 120 6.54 -11.34 -3.61
CA ASP A 120 5.28 -11.13 -2.90
C ASP A 120 5.04 -9.64 -2.62
N VAL A 121 6.12 -8.89 -2.37
CA VAL A 121 6.07 -7.43 -2.21
C VAL A 121 5.75 -6.75 -3.53
N ASP A 122 6.24 -7.27 -4.65
CA ASP A 122 5.90 -6.78 -5.99
C ASP A 122 4.41 -7.00 -6.30
N ALA A 123 3.88 -8.20 -5.99
CA ALA A 123 2.46 -8.50 -6.14
C ALA A 123 1.58 -7.61 -5.24
N PHE A 124 2.00 -7.39 -4.00
CA PHE A 124 1.33 -6.50 -3.07
C PHE A 124 1.32 -5.05 -3.58
N ALA A 125 2.46 -4.55 -4.06
CA ALA A 125 2.57 -3.21 -4.63
C ALA A 125 1.63 -3.03 -5.82
N ALA A 126 1.62 -3.99 -6.75
CA ALA A 126 0.72 -3.96 -7.90
C ALA A 126 -0.76 -3.94 -7.47
N ALA A 127 -1.13 -4.69 -6.44
CA ALA A 127 -2.48 -4.70 -5.90
C ALA A 127 -2.87 -3.35 -5.28
N VAL A 128 -1.99 -2.75 -4.47
CA VAL A 128 -2.23 -1.43 -3.85
C VAL A 128 -2.29 -0.32 -4.90
N GLU A 129 -1.36 -0.28 -5.84
CA GLU A 129 -1.26 0.78 -6.85
C GLU A 129 -2.37 0.74 -7.91
N SER A 130 -2.97 -0.44 -8.14
CA SER A 130 -4.12 -0.59 -9.04
C SER A 130 -5.47 -0.37 -8.36
N ALA A 131 -5.51 -0.20 -7.04
CA ALA A 131 -6.76 0.02 -6.32
C ALA A 131 -7.33 1.42 -6.61
N THR A 132 -8.64 1.50 -6.84
CA THR A 132 -9.34 2.76 -7.13
C THR A 132 -9.86 3.47 -5.88
N GLY A 133 -9.60 2.90 -4.70
CA GLY A 133 -9.96 3.44 -3.40
C GLY A 133 -9.20 2.70 -2.29
N PRO A 134 -9.56 2.91 -1.02
CA PRO A 134 -8.88 2.29 0.11
C PRO A 134 -8.73 0.77 -0.03
N VAL A 135 -7.63 0.26 0.53
CA VAL A 135 -7.25 -1.16 0.51
C VAL A 135 -7.29 -1.69 1.93
N LEU A 136 -7.88 -2.88 2.12
CA LEU A 136 -7.73 -3.66 3.34
C LEU A 136 -6.68 -4.76 3.13
N VAL A 137 -5.78 -4.93 4.09
CA VAL A 137 -4.77 -6.00 4.08
C VAL A 137 -4.93 -6.82 5.35
N HIS A 138 -5.08 -8.13 5.26
CA HIS A 138 -5.20 -8.96 6.46
C HIS A 138 -4.46 -10.29 6.36
N CYS A 139 -4.33 -10.94 7.50
CA CYS A 139 -3.96 -12.35 7.60
C CYS A 139 -4.74 -12.97 8.77
N ALA A 140 -4.27 -14.07 9.37
CA ALA A 140 -4.94 -14.62 10.56
C ALA A 140 -4.94 -13.65 11.76
N SER A 141 -3.78 -13.14 12.16
CA SER A 141 -3.59 -12.36 13.40
C SER A 141 -3.11 -10.92 13.19
N GLY A 142 -2.90 -10.48 11.95
CA GLY A 142 -2.41 -9.15 11.60
C GLY A 142 -0.88 -9.04 11.43
N GLY A 143 -0.10 -9.96 11.98
CA GLY A 143 1.37 -9.91 11.91
C GLY A 143 1.94 -9.84 10.49
N ARG A 144 1.48 -10.72 9.59
CA ARG A 144 1.89 -10.69 8.17
C ARG A 144 1.44 -9.42 7.44
N ALA A 145 0.26 -8.89 7.76
CA ALA A 145 -0.23 -7.65 7.15
C ALA A 145 0.65 -6.45 7.54
N ARG A 146 1.00 -6.36 8.84
CA ARG A 146 2.00 -5.40 9.33
C ARG A 146 3.34 -5.54 8.61
N THR A 147 3.90 -6.74 8.55
CA THR A 147 5.23 -6.96 7.96
C THR A 147 5.24 -6.70 6.44
N MET A 148 4.19 -7.11 5.71
CA MET A 148 4.08 -6.84 4.27
C MET A 148 3.96 -5.35 4.00
N TRP A 149 3.17 -4.63 4.79
CA TRP A 149 3.07 -3.17 4.68
C TRP A 149 4.43 -2.49 4.93
N GLN A 150 5.16 -2.92 5.96
CA GLN A 150 6.53 -2.43 6.21
C GLN A 150 7.47 -2.69 5.03
N ALA A 151 7.45 -3.91 4.48
CA ALA A 151 8.30 -4.28 3.34
C ALA A 151 7.98 -3.43 2.10
N TYR A 152 6.70 -3.16 1.82
CA TYR A 152 6.28 -2.26 0.75
C TYR A 152 6.77 -0.82 0.99
N LEU A 153 6.61 -0.28 2.20
CA LEU A 153 7.07 1.08 2.52
C LEU A 153 8.58 1.23 2.28
N VAL A 154 9.36 0.23 2.70
CA VAL A 154 10.82 0.24 2.54
C VAL A 154 11.22 0.11 1.07
N THR A 155 10.67 -0.88 0.37
CA THR A 155 11.15 -1.25 -0.98
C THR A 155 10.56 -0.39 -2.09
N LYS A 156 9.32 0.10 -1.93
CA LYS A 156 8.58 0.82 -2.97
C LYS A 156 8.37 2.29 -2.66
N ARG A 157 8.41 2.69 -1.38
CA ARG A 157 8.12 4.07 -0.96
C ARG A 157 9.32 4.81 -0.38
N GLY A 158 10.49 4.16 -0.27
CA GLY A 158 11.74 4.79 0.14
C GLY A 158 11.85 5.10 1.63
N TYR A 159 10.99 4.49 2.47
CA TYR A 159 11.07 4.63 3.91
C TYR A 159 12.26 3.84 4.47
N SER A 160 12.87 4.31 5.56
CA SER A 160 13.71 3.45 6.37
C SER A 160 12.85 2.41 7.10
N LEU A 161 13.46 1.29 7.49
CA LEU A 161 12.73 0.27 8.24
C LEU A 161 12.24 0.81 9.59
N ALA A 162 13.04 1.60 10.30
CA ALA A 162 12.62 2.26 11.53
C ALA A 162 11.36 3.13 11.33
N GLN A 163 11.26 3.86 10.21
CA GLN A 163 10.06 4.65 9.89
C GLN A 163 8.85 3.75 9.63
N ALA A 164 9.04 2.65 8.89
CA ALA A 164 7.99 1.69 8.59
C ALA A 164 7.50 0.95 9.85
N GLU A 165 8.40 0.59 10.75
CA GLU A 165 8.09 0.01 12.07
C GLU A 165 7.25 0.98 12.90
N ALA A 166 7.66 2.25 12.99
CA ALA A 166 6.93 3.29 13.71
C ALA A 166 5.52 3.53 13.14
N ILE A 167 5.28 3.25 11.85
CA ILE A 167 3.94 3.34 11.25
C ILE A 167 3.02 2.22 11.73
N THR A 168 3.57 1.06 12.10
CA THR A 168 2.80 -0.16 12.35
C THR A 168 2.90 -0.65 13.79
N ASP A 169 3.55 0.12 14.66
CA ASP A 169 3.88 -0.27 16.03
C ASP A 169 2.65 -0.60 16.89
N THR A 170 1.48 -0.12 16.46
CA THR A 170 0.21 -0.27 17.14
C THR A 170 -0.47 -1.62 16.88
N VAL A 171 -0.01 -2.42 15.91
CA VAL A 171 -0.68 -3.67 15.51
C VAL A 171 -0.16 -4.86 16.30
N GLY A 172 -1.09 -5.57 16.96
CA GLY A 172 -0.82 -6.81 17.69
C GLY A 172 -0.46 -8.01 16.80
N GLY A 173 0.00 -9.09 17.43
CA GLY A 173 0.47 -10.32 16.75
C GLY A 173 1.99 -10.38 16.62
N SER A 174 2.51 -11.57 16.31
CA SER A 174 3.96 -11.78 16.10
C SER A 174 4.36 -11.30 14.70
N PRO A 175 5.41 -10.48 14.55
CA PRO A 175 5.88 -10.04 13.25
C PRO A 175 6.36 -11.24 12.40
N ALA A 176 6.09 -11.19 11.10
CA ALA A 176 6.56 -12.18 10.14
C ALA A 176 8.02 -11.90 9.73
N PRO A 177 8.72 -12.85 9.08
CA PRO A 177 10.14 -12.73 8.71
C PRO A 177 10.38 -11.65 7.63
N ILE A 178 10.66 -10.42 8.04
CA ILE A 178 10.78 -9.27 7.14
C ILE A 178 12.00 -9.37 6.20
N GLU A 179 13.09 -9.98 6.65
CA GLU A 179 14.34 -10.14 5.87
C GLU A 179 14.09 -10.91 4.57
N ARG A 180 13.19 -11.89 4.61
CA ARG A 180 12.81 -12.71 3.45
C ARG A 180 12.05 -11.90 2.41
N LEU A 181 11.08 -11.09 2.86
CA LEU A 181 10.36 -10.15 1.98
C LEU A 181 11.28 -9.06 1.42
N LEU A 182 12.28 -8.63 2.19
CA LEU A 182 13.26 -7.65 1.74
C LEU A 182 14.36 -8.25 0.84
N GLY A 183 14.51 -9.58 0.82
CA GLY A 183 15.59 -10.27 0.10
C GLY A 183 16.99 -9.94 0.63
N ARG A 184 17.12 -9.45 1.87
CA ARG A 184 18.39 -9.05 2.48
C ARG A 184 18.35 -9.15 4.00
N GLU A 185 19.51 -9.36 4.60
CA GLU A 185 19.66 -9.32 6.04
C GLU A 185 19.43 -7.91 6.61
N VAL A 186 18.94 -7.89 7.83
CA VAL A 186 18.72 -6.68 8.61
C VAL A 186 19.23 -6.94 10.02
N ARG A 187 19.98 -5.99 10.60
CA ARG A 187 20.54 -6.12 11.95
C ARG A 187 19.80 -5.22 12.94
N PRO A 188 19.56 -5.68 14.18
CA PRO A 188 19.13 -4.81 15.26
C PRO A 188 20.23 -3.82 15.61
N THR A 189 19.91 -2.54 15.66
CA THR A 189 20.77 -1.50 16.21
C THR A 189 20.53 -1.32 17.71
N LEU A 190 21.47 -0.66 18.39
CA LEU A 190 21.31 -0.22 19.78
C LEU A 190 20.17 0.82 19.85
N GLY A 191 18.95 0.33 20.12
CA GLY A 191 17.72 1.11 20.05
C GLY A 191 16.51 0.29 19.60
N GLY A 192 16.71 -0.95 19.12
CA GLY A 192 15.63 -1.85 18.72
C GLY A 192 15.13 -1.64 17.29
N THR A 193 15.69 -0.68 16.56
CA THR A 193 15.42 -0.50 15.12
C THR A 193 16.26 -1.47 14.30
N LEU A 194 15.66 -2.01 13.25
CA LEU A 194 16.32 -2.91 12.31
C LEU A 194 16.93 -2.07 11.15
N GLU A 195 18.23 -2.22 10.86
CA GLU A 195 18.93 -1.54 9.75
C GLU A 195 19.55 -2.52 8.73
N PRO A 196 19.64 -2.15 7.44
CA PRO A 196 20.31 -2.99 6.43
C PRO A 196 21.72 -3.41 6.83
N THR A 197 22.06 -4.69 6.66
CA THR A 197 23.47 -5.12 6.71
C THR A 197 24.22 -4.53 5.49
N PRO A 198 25.43 -3.97 5.67
CA PRO A 198 26.25 -3.45 4.58
C PRO A 198 26.69 -4.52 3.58
#